data_AF-A0AAJ2SS57-F1
#
_entry.id   AF-A0AAJ2SS57-F1
#
_cell.length_a   1.000
_cell.length_b   1.000
_cell.length_c   1.000
_cell.angle_alpha   90.00
_cell.angle_beta   90.00
_cell.angle_gamma   90.00
#
_symmetry.space_group_name_H-M   'P 1'
#
loop_
_entity.id
_entity.type
_entity.pdbx_description
1 polymer ?
#
loop_
_entity_poly.entity_id
_entity_poly.type
_entity_poly.pdbx_seq_one_letter_code
_entity_poly.pdbx_strand_id
1 'polypeptide(L)'
;MDTESTATEQSTRCAGCGETARLAPNPYFGTGLSVHRHIVTCARCGTLGFAPHSDPEPTTETGSTPVAVGPWRRLASWLGGA
;
A
#
# COMPACT_ATOMS: atom_id res chain seq x y z
N MET A 1 -9.30 12.98 35.44
CA MET A 1 -9.85 12.92 34.07
C MET A 1 -9.03 11.87 33.35
N ASP A 2 -9.34 10.62 33.63
CA ASP A 2 -8.62 9.46 33.13
C ASP A 2 -9.16 9.20 31.72
N THR A 3 -8.38 9.58 30.71
CA THR A 3 -8.69 9.26 29.31
C THR A 3 -8.48 7.77 29.13
N GLU A 4 -9.53 6.99 29.37
CA GLU A 4 -9.61 5.59 28.98
C GLU A 4 -9.51 5.53 27.46
N SER A 5 -8.27 5.43 26.96
CA SER A 5 -7.99 5.15 25.56
C SER A 5 -8.40 3.71 25.31
N THR A 6 -9.65 3.52 24.87
CA THR A 6 -10.13 2.28 24.27
C THR A 6 -9.37 2.04 22.97
N ALA A 7 -8.11 1.60 23.09
CA ALA A 7 -7.31 1.16 21.98
C ALA A 7 -7.92 -0.16 21.49
N THR A 8 -8.78 -0.08 20.48
CA THR A 8 -9.26 -1.25 19.75
C THR A 8 -8.05 -2.01 19.25
N GLU A 9 -7.75 -3.14 19.88
CA GLU A 9 -6.63 -3.99 19.47
C GLU A 9 -6.89 -4.50 18.06
N GLN A 10 -6.12 -4.00 17.10
CA GLN A 10 -6.22 -4.45 15.72
C GLN A 10 -5.61 -5.85 15.61
N SER A 11 -6.24 -6.70 14.81
CA SER A 11 -5.76 -8.06 14.53
C SER A 11 -5.75 -8.34 13.03
N THR A 12 -4.92 -9.29 12.63
CA THR A 12 -4.79 -9.74 11.24
C THR A 12 -4.52 -11.24 11.19
N ARG A 13 -4.50 -11.84 10.00
CA ARG A 13 -4.13 -13.24 9.81
C ARG A 13 -2.61 -13.36 9.75
N CYS A 14 -2.06 -14.32 10.49
CA CYS A 14 -0.65 -14.65 10.45
C CYS A 14 -0.28 -15.27 9.10
N ALA A 15 0.71 -14.71 8.41
CA ALA A 15 1.20 -15.26 7.13
C ALA A 15 1.89 -16.64 7.28
N GLY A 16 2.38 -16.98 8.49
CA GLY A 16 3.07 -18.25 8.74
C GLY A 16 2.14 -19.42 9.05
N CYS A 17 1.15 -19.23 9.93
CA CYS A 17 0.27 -20.31 10.40
C CYS A 17 -1.23 -20.07 10.14
N GLY A 18 -1.61 -18.92 9.60
CA GLY A 18 -3.01 -18.56 9.32
C GLY A 18 -3.83 -18.17 10.55
N GLU A 19 -3.29 -18.27 11.77
CA GLU A 19 -4.02 -17.90 13.00
C GLU A 19 -4.16 -16.39 13.17
N THR A 20 -5.04 -15.95 14.07
CA THR A 20 -5.13 -14.55 14.48
C THR A 20 -3.80 -14.06 15.08
N ALA A 21 -3.32 -12.93 14.59
CA ALA A 21 -2.11 -12.25 15.05
C ALA A 21 -2.45 -10.81 15.46
N ARG A 22 -1.72 -10.29 16.44
CA ARG A 22 -1.86 -8.92 16.92
C ARG A 22 -1.21 -7.97 15.92
N LEU A 23 -1.91 -6.89 15.59
CA LEU A 23 -1.43 -5.80 14.74
C LEU A 23 -1.27 -4.55 15.60
N ALA A 24 -0.06 -4.02 15.68
CA ALA A 24 0.25 -2.83 16.47
C ALA A 24 0.96 -1.75 15.62
N PRO A 25 0.79 -0.46 15.92
CA PRO A 25 1.59 0.60 15.29
C PRO A 25 3.08 0.38 15.50
N ASN A 26 3.88 0.61 14.47
CA ASN A 26 5.33 0.61 14.58
C ASN A 26 5.80 1.93 15.23
N PRO A 27 6.38 1.92 16.44
CA PRO A 27 6.80 3.15 17.12
C PRO A 27 7.95 3.87 16.39
N TYR A 28 8.66 3.17 15.50
CA TYR A 28 9.75 3.73 14.73
C TYR A 28 9.32 4.22 13.35
N PHE A 29 8.04 4.12 12.98
CA PHE A 29 7.58 4.52 11.65
C PHE A 29 7.95 5.99 11.35
N GLY A 30 8.55 6.22 10.18
CA GLY A 30 9.01 7.55 9.76
C GLY A 30 10.36 7.98 10.36
N THR A 31 10.98 7.16 11.21
CA THR A 31 12.33 7.39 11.71
C THR A 31 13.36 6.58 10.92
N GLY A 32 14.41 7.26 10.43
CA GLY A 32 15.47 6.63 9.65
C GLY A 32 14.94 5.90 8.41
N LEU A 33 15.15 4.58 8.35
CA LEU A 33 14.73 3.70 7.25
C LEU A 33 13.44 2.93 7.54
N SER A 34 12.73 3.23 8.63
CA SER A 34 11.52 2.49 9.04
C SER A 34 10.29 2.91 8.22
N VAL A 35 9.97 2.15 7.17
CA VAL A 35 8.87 2.45 6.23
C VAL A 35 7.55 1.73 6.55
N HIS A 36 7.55 0.75 7.44
CA HIS A 36 6.35 -0.02 7.75
C HIS A 36 5.55 0.59 8.90
N ARG A 37 4.26 0.84 8.68
CA ARG A 37 3.35 1.48 9.64
C ARG A 37 2.98 0.58 10.82
N HIS A 38 2.93 -0.74 10.60
CA HIS A 38 2.45 -1.69 11.60
C HIS A 38 3.36 -2.91 11.71
N ILE A 39 3.42 -3.44 12.93
CA ILE A 39 4.11 -4.66 13.31
C ILE A 39 3.06 -5.75 13.58
N VAL A 40 3.35 -6.96 13.13
CA VAL A 40 2.53 -8.15 13.36
C VAL A 40 3.25 -9.08 14.33
N THR A 41 2.52 -9.55 15.34
CA THR A 41 3.03 -10.55 16.29
C THR A 41 2.04 -11.70 16.44
N CYS A 42 2.48 -12.92 16.18
CA CYS A 42 1.67 -14.13 16.34
C CYS A 42 2.12 -14.93 17.56
N ALA A 43 1.25 -15.06 18.57
CA ALA A 43 1.53 -15.85 19.76
C ALA A 43 1.51 -17.38 19.49
N ARG A 44 0.89 -17.83 18.39
CA ARG A 44 0.76 -19.26 18.07
C ARG A 44 2.02 -19.87 17.50
N CYS A 45 2.62 -19.23 16.49
CA CYS A 45 3.82 -19.73 15.81
C CYS A 45 5.07 -18.87 16.05
N GLY A 46 4.95 -17.79 16.85
CA GLY A 46 6.08 -16.91 17.18
C GLY A 46 6.49 -15.94 16.06
N THR A 47 5.71 -15.82 14.99
CA THR A 47 6.03 -14.89 13.89
C THR A 47 6.03 -13.44 14.39
N LEU A 48 7.11 -12.73 14.10
CA LEU A 48 7.27 -11.28 14.29
C LEU A 48 7.70 -10.66 12.96
N GLY A 49 7.02 -9.61 12.52
CA GLY A 49 7.35 -8.95 11.26
C GLY A 49 6.50 -7.71 11.03
N PHE A 50 6.46 -7.25 9.78
CA PHE A 50 5.66 -6.09 9.39
C PHE A 50 4.35 -6.52 8.74
N ALA A 51 3.32 -5.69 8.88
CA ALA A 51 2.09 -5.92 8.16
C ALA A 51 2.31 -5.73 6.65
N PRO A 52 1.76 -6.62 5.80
CA PRO A 52 1.80 -6.41 4.36
C PRO A 52 1.13 -5.08 4.02
N HIS A 53 1.73 -4.32 3.10
CA HIS A 53 1.04 -3.16 2.53
C HIS A 53 -0.13 -3.70 1.71
N SER A 54 -1.35 -3.42 2.14
CA SER A 54 -2.45 -3.32 1.21
C SER A 54 -2.20 -2.02 0.45
N ASP A 55 -1.44 -2.08 -0.63
CA ASP A 55 -1.43 -0.95 -1.57
C ASP A 55 -2.90 -0.70 -1.91
N PRO A 56 -3.43 0.52 -1.70
CA PRO A 56 -4.74 0.83 -2.24
C PRO A 56 -4.62 0.56 -3.73
N GLU A 57 -5.44 -0.36 -4.23
CA GLU A 57 -5.60 -0.60 -5.66
C GLU A 57 -5.64 0.79 -6.31
N PRO A 58 -4.78 1.09 -7.30
CA PRO A 58 -4.79 2.41 -7.91
C PRO A 58 -6.21 2.64 -8.38
N THR A 59 -6.92 3.52 -7.68
CA THR A 59 -8.24 3.98 -8.12
C THR A 59 -7.94 4.58 -9.46
N THR A 60 -8.27 3.83 -10.51
CA THR A 60 -8.04 4.23 -11.88
C THR A 60 -8.95 5.43 -12.05
N GLU A 61 -8.39 6.63 -11.84
CA GLU A 61 -9.01 7.87 -12.26
C GLU A 61 -9.27 7.72 -13.76
N THR A 62 -10.52 7.35 -14.05
CA THR A 62 -11.13 7.49 -15.35
C THR A 62 -11.08 8.98 -15.65
N GLY A 63 -10.06 9.44 -16.38
CA GLY A 63 -9.99 10.85 -16.74
C GLY A 63 -8.65 11.44 -17.17
N SER A 64 -7.61 10.68 -17.47
CA SER A 64 -6.45 11.25 -18.16
C SER A 64 -6.53 10.93 -19.65
N THR A 65 -7.22 11.80 -20.41
CA THR A 65 -7.05 11.86 -21.86
C THR A 65 -5.57 12.11 -22.16
N PRO A 66 -4.89 11.29 -22.99
CA PRO A 66 -3.54 11.62 -23.40
C PRO A 66 -3.63 12.86 -24.31
N VAL A 67 -3.24 14.02 -23.78
CA VAL A 67 -2.97 15.22 -24.59
C VAL A 67 -1.76 14.88 -25.46
N ALA A 68 -2.03 14.48 -26.70
CA ALA A 68 -1.01 14.16 -27.68
C ALA A 68 -0.23 15.42 -28.08
N VAL A 69 1.00 15.56 -27.58
CA VAL A 69 1.94 16.60 -28.05
C VAL A 69 3.26 15.93 -28.43
N GLY A 70 3.39 15.60 -29.72
CA GLY A 70 4.62 15.04 -30.28
C GLY A 70 4.77 15.44 -31.76
N PRO A 71 6.00 15.79 -32.21
CA PRO A 71 6.26 16.29 -33.58
C PRO A 71 6.04 15.26 -34.69
N TRP A 72 5.75 14.00 -34.35
CA TRP A 72 5.62 12.87 -35.27
C TRP A 72 4.35 12.86 -36.11
N ARG A 73 3.37 13.72 -35.82
CA ARG A 73 2.12 13.80 -36.60
C ARG A 73 2.29 14.45 -37.98
N ARG A 74 3.46 15.04 -38.29
CA ARG A 74 3.76 15.61 -39.62
C ARG A 74 4.28 14.58 -40.64
N LEU A 75 4.71 13.40 -40.20
CA LEU A 75 5.25 12.38 -41.11
C LEU A 75 4.19 11.41 -41.64
N ALA A 76 3.06 11.26 -40.95
CA ALA A 76 2.00 10.31 -41.34
C ALA A 76 1.08 10.82 -42.47
N SER A 77 1.18 12.08 -42.89
CA SER A 77 0.33 12.65 -43.95
C SER A 77 0.89 12.52 -45.37
N TRP A 78 2.03 11.83 -45.58
CA TRP A 78 2.67 11.71 -46.89
C TRP A 78 2.65 10.30 -47.53
N LEU A 79 2.11 9.28 -46.85
CA LEU A 79 2.06 7.90 -47.37
C LEU A 79 0.65 7.38 -47.65
N GLY A 80 -0.35 8.26 -47.69
CA GLY A 80 -1.72 7.94 -48.11
C GLY A 80 -2.22 8.94 -49.12
N GLY A 81 -1.91 8.74 -50.40
CA GLY A 81 -2.43 9.58 -51.48
C GLY A 81 -2.16 8.99 -52.86
N ALA A 82 -3.16 8.22 -53.33
CA ALA A 82 -3.56 7.94 -54.72
C ALA A 82 -2.51 7.45 -55.73
#